data_AF-A0A0G0PNZ3-F1
#
_entry.id   AF-A0A0G0PNZ3-F1
#
_cell.length_a   1.000
_cell.length_b   1.000
_cell.length_c   1.000
_cell.angle_alpha   90.00
_cell.angle_beta   90.00
_cell.angle_gamma   90.00
#
_symmetry.space_group_name_H-M   'P 1'
#
loop_
_entity.id
_entity.type
_entity.pdbx_description
1 polymer ?
#
loop_
_entity_poly.entity_id
_entity_poly.type
_entity_poly.pdbx_seq_one_letter_code
_entity_poly.pdbx_strand_id
1 'polypeptide(L)'
;MFKNKKNILSYFISGVIMMVFIVPILTLAVDPPSPGELNPPAKDVSMNIKIENPFKKDTIKGLIETIVNDILIPIGGVVAVLMIMWAGFLYVTARGDPGQIKKAHDALLWAVIGAAILLGAWVISKAIGATIDQLKA
;
A
#
# COMPACT_ATOMS: atom_id res chain seq x y z
N MET A 1 -28.16 -20.33 18.26
CA MET A 1 -28.60 -19.35 17.23
C MET A 1 -27.40 -18.49 16.80
N PHE A 2 -26.47 -19.00 15.98
CA PHE A 2 -25.22 -18.30 15.60
C PHE A 2 -24.89 -18.42 14.10
N LYS A 3 -25.89 -18.20 13.26
CA LYS A 3 -25.80 -18.38 11.80
C LYS A 3 -25.53 -17.03 11.12
N ASN A 4 -24.47 -16.30 11.50
CA ASN A 4 -24.16 -15.01 10.83
C ASN A 4 -22.70 -14.49 10.90
N LYS A 5 -21.71 -15.31 11.29
CA LYS A 5 -20.30 -14.84 11.39
C LYS A 5 -19.67 -14.41 10.05
N LYS A 6 -20.16 -14.93 8.91
CA LYS A 6 -19.63 -14.60 7.58
C LYS A 6 -19.91 -13.14 7.18
N ASN A 7 -21.05 -12.60 7.60
CA ASN A 7 -21.44 -11.22 7.30
C ASN A 7 -20.67 -10.24 8.19
N ILE A 8 -20.46 -10.58 9.47
CA ILE A 8 -19.68 -9.76 10.42
C ILE A 8 -18.23 -9.56 9.94
N LEU A 9 -17.60 -10.62 9.44
CA LEU A 9 -16.22 -10.58 8.99
C LEU A 9 -16.09 -9.78 7.68
N SER A 10 -17.08 -9.87 6.80
CA SER A 10 -17.15 -9.06 5.57
C SER A 10 -17.36 -7.57 5.86
N TYR A 11 -18.18 -7.21 6.85
CA TYR A 11 -18.30 -5.81 7.30
C TYR A 11 -17.03 -5.31 7.97
N PHE A 12 -16.30 -6.17 8.68
CA PHE A 12 -15.01 -5.81 9.26
C PHE A 12 -13.95 -5.55 8.19
N ILE A 13 -13.85 -6.43 7.19
CA ILE A 13 -12.91 -6.27 6.06
C ILE A 13 -13.28 -5.04 5.21
N SER A 14 -14.58 -4.82 4.93
CA SER A 14 -15.06 -3.60 4.27
C SER A 14 -14.79 -2.35 5.08
N GLY A 15 -14.90 -2.42 6.42
CA GLY A 15 -14.63 -1.31 7.32
C GLY A 15 -13.15 -0.94 7.35
N VAL A 16 -12.25 -1.94 7.37
CA VAL A 16 -10.80 -1.72 7.28
C VAL A 16 -10.42 -1.11 5.92
N ILE A 17 -11.01 -1.58 4.82
CA ILE A 17 -10.82 -1.01 3.48
C ILE A 17 -11.32 0.44 3.40
N MET A 18 -12.48 0.74 3.98
CA MET A 18 -13.01 2.11 4.02
C MET A 18 -12.11 3.04 4.85
N MET A 19 -11.53 2.54 5.94
CA MET A 19 -10.62 3.31 6.80
C MET A 19 -9.31 3.63 6.08
N VAL A 20 -8.75 2.68 5.33
CA VAL A 20 -7.52 2.87 4.53
C VAL A 20 -7.69 3.92 3.43
N PHE A 21 -8.90 4.09 2.88
CA PHE A 21 -9.18 5.10 1.86
C PHE A 21 -9.60 6.48 2.42
N ILE A 22 -10.10 6.58 3.66
CA ILE A 22 -10.53 7.85 4.28
C ILE A 22 -9.39 8.54 5.05
N VAL A 23 -8.47 7.79 5.66
CA VAL A 23 -7.34 8.32 6.44
C VAL A 23 -6.40 9.26 5.64
N PRO A 24 -6.13 9.05 4.33
CA PRO A 24 -5.36 10.00 3.53
C PRO A 24 -6.06 11.36 3.35
N ILE A 25 -7.40 11.40 3.45
CA ILE A 25 -8.19 12.61 3.19
C ILE A 25 -8.22 13.54 4.42
N LEU A 26 -8.15 12.98 5.64
CA LEU A 26 -8.12 13.79 6.87
C LEU A 26 -6.73 14.33 7.23
N THR A 27 -5.65 13.68 6.78
CA THR A 27 -4.27 14.08 7.12
C THR A 27 -3.70 15.17 6.20
N LEU A 28 -4.37 15.46 5.07
CA LEU A 28 -3.99 16.52 4.13
C LEU A 28 -4.68 17.88 4.37
N ALA A 29 -5.49 18.02 5.43
CA ALA A 29 -6.26 19.26 5.71
C ALA A 29 -5.91 19.91 7.08
N VAL A 30 -4.72 19.67 7.62
CA VAL A 30 -4.27 20.33 8.86
C VAL A 30 -3.51 21.61 8.50
N ASP A 31 -4.22 22.74 8.53
CA ASP A 31 -3.59 24.04 8.76
C ASP A 31 -3.57 24.31 10.28
N PRO A 32 -2.41 24.53 10.91
CA PRO A 32 -2.36 24.90 12.32
C PRO A 32 -2.90 26.34 12.51
N PRO A 33 -3.84 26.58 13.44
CA PRO A 33 -4.26 27.94 13.76
C PRO A 33 -3.14 28.67 14.51
N SER A 34 -2.66 29.78 13.96
CA SER A 34 -1.80 30.75 14.68
C SER A 34 -2.67 31.91 15.18
N PRO A 35 -2.79 32.12 16.51
CA PRO A 35 -3.48 33.28 17.05
C PRO A 35 -2.51 34.46 17.15
N GLY A 36 -2.72 35.49 16.33
CA GLY A 36 -2.00 36.76 16.48
C GLY A 36 -2.08 37.67 15.26
N GLU A 37 -3.25 38.25 14.98
CA GLU A 37 -3.34 39.45 14.13
C GLU A 37 -2.78 40.66 14.89
N LEU A 38 -1.89 41.46 14.28
CA LEU A 38 -1.93 42.94 14.31
C LEU A 38 -1.15 43.56 13.12
N ASN A 39 -1.92 44.15 12.19
CA ASN A 39 -1.66 45.27 11.26
C ASN A 39 -0.82 45.09 9.96
N PRO A 40 -1.35 45.56 8.80
CA PRO A 40 -0.67 45.52 7.50
C PRO A 40 0.12 46.82 7.21
N PRO A 41 1.20 46.72 6.42
CA PRO A 41 1.33 47.57 5.25
C PRO A 41 1.36 46.69 4.00
N ALA A 42 0.65 47.12 2.97
CA ALA A 42 0.53 46.44 1.68
C ALA A 42 1.92 46.03 1.15
N LYS A 43 2.24 44.76 1.33
CA LYS A 43 3.37 44.10 0.68
C LYS A 43 2.74 43.31 -0.44
N ASP A 44 3.07 43.67 -1.67
CA ASP A 44 2.64 43.00 -2.90
C ASP A 44 2.50 41.50 -2.64
N VAL A 45 1.26 41.03 -2.60
CA VAL A 45 0.96 39.61 -2.53
C VAL A 45 1.21 39.07 -3.94
N SER A 46 2.48 38.97 -4.33
CA SER A 46 2.91 37.99 -5.29
C SER A 46 2.62 36.64 -4.65
N MET A 47 1.38 36.17 -4.82
CA MET A 47 1.03 34.79 -4.59
C MET A 47 1.85 33.99 -5.61
N ASN A 48 3.06 33.63 -5.22
CA ASN A 48 3.76 32.52 -5.83
C ASN A 48 2.97 31.27 -5.42
N ILE A 49 1.82 31.06 -6.05
CA ILE A 49 1.06 29.82 -5.99
C ILE A 49 1.92 28.81 -6.73
N LYS A 50 2.95 28.30 -6.05
CA LYS A 50 3.59 27.05 -6.43
C LYS A 50 2.56 25.99 -6.15
N ILE A 51 1.91 25.49 -7.20
CA ILE A 51 1.24 24.21 -7.14
C ILE A 51 2.34 23.17 -6.91
N GLU A 52 2.56 22.84 -5.64
CA GLU A 52 3.47 21.77 -5.23
C GLU A 52 2.94 20.48 -5.87
N ASN A 53 3.74 19.86 -6.72
CA ASN A 53 3.36 18.65 -7.41
C ASN A 53 3.07 17.55 -6.37
N PRO A 54 1.84 17.00 -6.31
CA PRO A 54 1.47 15.98 -5.31
C PRO A 54 2.29 14.69 -5.44
N PHE A 55 3.05 14.54 -6.55
CA PHE A 55 3.96 13.44 -6.80
C PHE A 55 5.42 13.73 -6.39
N LYS A 56 5.72 14.89 -5.77
CA LYS A 56 7.03 15.31 -5.22
C LYS A 56 8.22 15.29 -6.19
N LYS A 57 8.03 14.83 -7.43
CA LYS A 57 9.06 14.71 -8.47
C LYS A 57 8.46 15.08 -9.82
N ASP A 58 9.05 16.08 -10.46
CA ASP A 58 8.52 16.72 -11.68
C ASP A 58 8.84 15.92 -12.96
N THR A 59 9.09 14.63 -12.82
CA THR A 59 9.51 13.75 -13.92
C THR A 59 8.70 12.46 -13.87
N ILE A 60 8.36 11.91 -15.04
CA ILE A 60 7.65 10.62 -15.20
C ILE A 60 8.31 9.51 -14.37
N LYS A 61 9.66 9.48 -14.33
CA LYS A 61 10.44 8.56 -13.50
C LYS A 61 10.09 8.67 -12.02
N GLY A 62 9.94 9.88 -11.52
CA GLY A 62 9.60 10.12 -10.12
C GLY A 62 8.18 9.74 -9.77
N LEU A 63 7.23 9.95 -10.69
CA LEU A 63 5.86 9.46 -10.54
C LEU A 63 5.81 7.92 -10.45
N ILE A 64 6.58 7.22 -11.29
CA ILE A 64 6.69 5.76 -11.25
C ILE A 64 7.32 5.31 -9.92
N GLU A 65 8.39 5.96 -9.48
CA GLU A 65 9.04 5.65 -8.19
C GLU A 65 8.08 5.81 -7.00
N THR A 66 7.31 6.91 -6.97
CA THR A 66 6.33 7.16 -5.92
C THR A 66 5.20 6.13 -5.94
N ILE A 67 4.65 5.80 -7.12
CA ILE A 67 3.59 4.79 -7.21
C ILE A 67 4.10 3.41 -6.79
N VAL A 68 5.28 3.00 -7.25
CA VAL A 68 5.81 1.69 -6.92
C VAL A 68 6.12 1.60 -5.42
N ASN A 69 6.84 2.58 -4.86
CA ASN A 69 7.31 2.49 -3.48
C ASN A 69 6.21 2.80 -2.44
N ASP A 70 5.38 3.82 -2.67
CA ASP A 70 4.42 4.28 -1.67
C ASP A 70 3.07 3.57 -1.77
N ILE A 71 2.74 2.97 -2.93
CA ILE A 71 1.44 2.33 -3.16
C ILE A 71 1.62 0.83 -3.39
N LEU A 72 2.46 0.45 -4.35
CA LEU A 72 2.50 -0.94 -4.82
C LEU A 72 3.16 -1.90 -3.82
N ILE A 73 4.28 -1.50 -3.21
CA ILE A 73 4.99 -2.31 -2.19
C ILE A 73 4.14 -2.56 -0.93
N PRO A 74 3.57 -1.55 -0.25
CA PRO A 74 2.79 -1.79 0.96
C PRO A 74 1.51 -2.58 0.69
N ILE A 75 0.80 -2.28 -0.41
CA ILE A 75 -0.40 -3.03 -0.79
C ILE A 75 -0.03 -4.47 -1.17
N GLY A 76 1.03 -4.66 -1.94
CA GLY A 76 1.52 -5.98 -2.33
C GLY A 76 1.89 -6.84 -1.12
N GLY A 77 2.52 -6.25 -0.10
CA GLY A 77 2.85 -6.94 1.15
C GLY A 77 1.60 -7.40 1.90
N VAL A 78 0.60 -6.54 2.05
CA VAL A 78 -0.68 -6.89 2.70
C VAL A 78 -1.40 -8.00 1.92
N VAL A 79 -1.47 -7.90 0.59
CA VAL A 79 -2.10 -8.92 -0.26
C VAL A 79 -1.38 -10.26 -0.16
N ALA A 80 -0.05 -10.28 -0.12
CA ALA A 80 0.71 -11.51 0.05
C ALA A 80 0.36 -12.23 1.37
N VAL A 81 0.26 -11.49 2.47
CA VAL A 81 -0.14 -12.04 3.77
C VAL A 81 -1.58 -12.59 3.74
N LEU A 82 -2.50 -11.86 3.10
CA LEU A 82 -3.90 -12.30 2.93
C LEU A 82 -3.99 -13.60 2.12
N MET A 83 -3.20 -13.73 1.05
CA MET A 83 -3.16 -14.94 0.22
C MET A 83 -2.65 -16.15 0.99
N ILE A 84 -1.61 -15.98 1.81
CA ILE A 84 -1.10 -17.05 2.68
C ILE A 84 -2.15 -17.46 3.71
N MET A 85 -2.83 -16.50 4.35
CA MET A 85 -3.95 -16.81 5.25
C MET A 85 -5.07 -17.57 4.54
N TRP A 86 -5.44 -17.15 3.33
CA TRP A 86 -6.47 -17.81 2.54
C TRP A 86 -6.12 -19.28 2.24
N ALA A 87 -4.88 -19.54 1.83
CA ALA A 87 -4.39 -20.90 1.62
C ALA A 87 -4.44 -21.74 2.91
N GLY A 88 -4.10 -21.13 4.06
CA GLY A 88 -4.22 -21.76 5.38
C GLY A 88 -5.66 -22.13 5.74
N PHE A 89 -6.62 -21.25 5.50
CA PHE A 89 -8.04 -21.56 5.70
C PHE A 89 -8.52 -22.69 4.79
N LEU A 90 -8.05 -22.73 3.54
CA LEU A 90 -8.39 -23.79 2.61
C LEU A 90 -7.87 -25.15 3.08
N TYR A 91 -6.67 -25.19 3.67
CA TYR A 91 -6.12 -26.39 4.31
C TYR A 91 -6.97 -26.89 5.49
N VAL A 92 -7.35 -25.99 6.40
CA VAL A 92 -8.13 -26.34 7.59
C VAL A 92 -9.54 -26.82 7.22
N THR A 93 -10.12 -26.24 6.17
CA THR A 93 -11.49 -26.58 5.73
C THR A 93 -11.54 -27.84 4.86
N ALA A 94 -10.43 -28.28 4.27
CA ALA A 94 -10.38 -29.45 3.39
C ALA A 94 -10.72 -30.77 4.11
N ARG A 95 -10.52 -30.89 5.43
CA ARG A 95 -10.95 -32.03 6.27
C ARG A 95 -10.64 -33.43 5.72
N GLY A 96 -9.58 -33.57 4.91
CA GLY A 96 -9.18 -34.84 4.30
C GLY A 96 -9.77 -35.14 2.93
N ASP A 97 -10.54 -34.22 2.33
CA ASP A 97 -10.95 -34.33 0.92
C ASP A 97 -9.73 -34.08 0.01
N PRO A 98 -9.30 -35.08 -0.81
CA PRO A 98 -8.09 -34.97 -1.62
C PRO A 98 -8.18 -33.87 -2.68
N GLY A 99 -9.38 -33.53 -3.15
CA GLY A 99 -9.59 -32.43 -4.11
C GLY A 99 -9.34 -31.06 -3.49
N GLN A 100 -9.85 -30.84 -2.28
CA GLN A 100 -9.65 -29.58 -1.56
C GLN A 100 -8.23 -29.43 -1.01
N ILE A 101 -7.59 -30.54 -0.58
CA ILE A 101 -6.18 -30.54 -0.19
C ILE A 101 -5.31 -30.11 -1.39
N LYS A 102 -5.57 -30.65 -2.59
CA LYS A 102 -4.84 -30.26 -3.80
C LYS A 102 -4.99 -28.76 -4.09
N LYS A 103 -6.22 -28.23 -4.01
CA LYS A 103 -6.47 -26.78 -4.17
C LYS A 103 -5.74 -25.94 -3.12
N ALA A 104 -5.65 -26.41 -1.87
CA ALA A 104 -4.92 -25.74 -0.81
C ALA A 104 -3.40 -25.70 -1.09
N HIS A 105 -2.84 -26.81 -1.59
CA HIS A 105 -1.44 -26.86 -2.05
C HIS A 105 -1.19 -25.86 -3.18
N ASP A 106 -2.04 -25.86 -4.21
CA ASP A 106 -1.89 -24.95 -5.35
C ASP A 106 -1.99 -23.48 -4.89
N ALA A 107 -2.97 -23.16 -4.04
CA ALA A 107 -3.13 -21.81 -3.50
C ALA A 107 -1.90 -21.36 -2.69
N LEU A 108 -1.33 -22.26 -1.88
CA LEU A 108 -0.13 -21.97 -1.10
C LEU A 108 1.09 -21.77 -2.00
N LEU A 109 1.27 -22.58 -3.04
CA LEU A 109 2.34 -22.41 -4.02
C LEU A 109 2.24 -21.05 -4.71
N TRP A 110 1.05 -20.68 -5.18
CA TRP A 110 0.82 -19.37 -5.80
C TRP A 110 1.09 -18.21 -4.84
N ALA A 111 0.71 -18.34 -3.57
CA ALA A 111 1.01 -17.32 -2.55
C ALA A 111 2.52 -17.17 -2.30
N VAL A 112 3.26 -18.28 -2.22
CA VAL A 112 4.72 -18.28 -2.06
C VAL A 112 5.41 -17.69 -3.28
N ILE A 113 4.99 -18.04 -4.49
CA ILE A 113 5.54 -17.49 -5.73
C ILE A 113 5.29 -15.97 -5.78
N GLY A 114 4.09 -15.51 -5.45
CA GLY A 114 3.77 -14.08 -5.40
C GLY A 114 4.65 -13.32 -4.40
N ALA A 115 4.84 -13.88 -3.20
CA ALA A 115 5.73 -13.31 -2.19
C ALA A 115 7.20 -13.29 -2.66
N ALA A 116 7.67 -14.37 -3.29
CA ALA A 116 9.02 -14.47 -3.82
C ALA A 116 9.29 -13.44 -4.93
N ILE A 117 8.31 -13.19 -5.81
CA ILE A 117 8.40 -12.15 -6.84
C ILE A 117 8.47 -10.76 -6.21
N LEU A 118 7.64 -10.49 -5.20
CA LEU A 118 7.61 -9.19 -4.52
C LEU A 118 8.98 -8.87 -3.87
N LEU A 119 9.53 -9.84 -3.13
CA LEU A 119 10.84 -9.71 -2.49
C LEU A 119 11.98 -9.68 -3.53
N GLY A 120 11.91 -10.53 -4.54
CA GLY A 120 12.90 -10.62 -5.60
C GLY A 120 13.01 -9.33 -6.42
N ALA A 121 11.88 -8.73 -6.78
CA ALA A 121 11.85 -7.45 -7.50
C ALA A 121 12.54 -6.34 -6.72
N TRP A 122 12.31 -6.28 -5.40
CA TRP A 122 12.95 -5.28 -4.54
C TRP A 122 14.47 -5.46 -4.45
N VAL A 123 14.93 -6.71 -4.26
CA VAL A 123 16.36 -7.04 -4.20
C VAL A 123 17.06 -6.70 -5.51
N ILE A 124 16.48 -7.10 -6.65
CA ILE A 124 17.06 -6.83 -7.97
C ILE A 124 17.13 -5.32 -8.25
N SER A 125 16.05 -4.58 -7.94
CA SER A 125 16.02 -3.12 -8.12
C SER A 125 17.13 -2.43 -7.32
N LYS A 126 17.33 -2.84 -6.06
CA LYS A 126 18.39 -2.30 -5.20
C LYS A 126 19.78 -2.68 -5.69
N ALA A 127 19.97 -3.90 -6.18
CA ALA A 127 21.25 -4.36 -6.72
C ALA A 127 21.67 -3.57 -7.98
N ILE A 128 20.71 -3.28 -8.86
CA ILE A 128 20.95 -2.44 -10.05
C ILE A 128 21.28 -1.00 -9.63
N GLY A 129 20.48 -0.43 -8.71
CA GLY A 129 20.73 0.92 -8.18
C GLY A 129 22.13 1.07 -7.58
N ALA A 130 22.52 0.12 -6.73
CA ALA A 130 23.84 0.11 -6.10
C ALA A 130 24.99 0.08 -7.13
N THR A 131 24.85 -0.72 -8.19
CA THR A 131 25.85 -0.79 -9.26
C THR A 131 25.95 0.53 -10.03
N ILE A 132 24.82 1.18 -10.31
CA ILE A 132 24.79 2.48 -11.01
C ILE A 132 25.43 3.57 -10.15
N ASP A 133 25.15 3.59 -8.85
CA ASP A 133 25.72 4.58 -7.92
C ASP A 133 27.24 4.43 -7.81
N GLN A 134 27.76 3.20 -7.84
CA GLN A 134 29.20 2.92 -7.86
C GLN A 134 29.91 3.38 -9.14
N LEU A 135 29.21 3.43 -10.28
CA LEU A 135 29.77 3.89 -11.56
C LEU A 135 29.71 5.40 -11.74
N LYS A 136 28.91 6.09 -10.93
CA LYS A 136 28.75 7.55 -10.97
C LYS A 136 29.72 8.27 -10.02
N ALA A 137 30.29 7.55 -9.05
CA ALA A 137 31.37 8.00 -8.18
C ALA A 137 32.74 7.84 -8.87
#